data_AF-A0A914UZM4-F1
#
_entry.id   AF-A0A914UZM4-F1
#
_cell.length_a   1.000
_cell.length_b   1.000
_cell.length_c   1.000
_cell.angle_alpha   90.00
_cell.angle_beta   90.00
_cell.angle_gamma   90.00
#
_symmetry.space_group_name_H-M   'P 1'
#
loop_
_entity.id
_entity.type
_entity.pdbx_description
1 polymer ?
#
loop_
_entity_poly.entity_id
_entity_poly.type
_entity_poly.pdbx_seq_one_letter_code
_entity_poly.pdbx_strand_id
1 'polypeptide(L)'
;MPIVRRSRTPRPASSHLVSSKPRANPFKYCLIVAVIALLSVIAAAVFSLLFLPWRVDISQKATNESRQFCASAACDAEADFIRLGLDETADPCDDFFKFSCGNFANNVPHLAAKQYPFYDWDMVVARQFGRHIVDSLKNSTKSGAQYAVRAYNSC
;
A
#
# COMPACT_ATOMS: atom_id res chain seq x y z
N MET A 1 -15.10 -35.57 20.01
CA MET A 1 -14.89 -36.84 20.75
C MET A 1 -13.54 -36.79 21.47
N PRO A 2 -13.41 -37.42 22.65
CA PRO A 2 -12.62 -36.90 23.76
C PRO A 2 -11.16 -37.37 23.86
N ILE A 3 -10.41 -36.54 24.59
CA ILE A 3 -9.23 -36.73 25.43
C ILE A 3 -8.75 -38.18 25.65
N VAL A 4 -7.45 -38.43 25.38
CA VAL A 4 -6.66 -39.49 26.03
C VAL A 4 -5.52 -38.84 26.82
N ARG A 5 -5.49 -39.11 28.13
CA ARG A 5 -4.46 -38.73 29.11
C ARG A 5 -3.60 -39.94 29.50
N ARG A 6 -2.38 -39.61 29.95
CA ARG A 6 -1.41 -40.38 30.78
C ARG A 6 -0.57 -41.42 30.03
N SER A 7 0.73 -41.49 30.26
CA SER A 7 1.32 -41.90 31.55
C SER A 7 2.68 -41.28 31.87
N ARG A 8 2.88 -40.92 33.15
CA ARG A 8 4.20 -40.67 33.76
C ARG A 8 4.92 -42.01 33.94
N THR A 9 6.17 -42.09 33.53
CA THR A 9 7.09 -43.16 33.93
C THR A 9 8.19 -42.62 34.86
N PRO A 10 8.78 -43.48 35.72
CA PRO A 10 9.63 -43.05 36.82
C PRO A 10 11.07 -42.76 36.37
N ARG A 11 11.73 -41.82 37.05
CA ARG A 11 13.18 -41.57 36.94
C ARG A 11 13.97 -42.70 37.61
N PRO A 12 15.22 -42.92 37.16
CA PRO A 12 16.25 -43.21 38.15
C PRO A 12 17.52 -42.33 38.01
N ALA A 13 18.04 -42.02 39.19
CA ALA A 13 19.43 -41.86 39.59
C ALA A 13 20.32 -40.79 38.91
N SER A 14 20.49 -39.68 39.62
CA SER A 14 21.64 -38.77 39.52
C SER A 14 22.95 -39.47 39.92
N SER A 15 23.98 -39.36 39.07
CA SER A 15 25.38 -39.52 39.46
C SER A 15 26.00 -38.14 39.68
N HIS A 16 26.21 -37.79 40.96
CA HIS A 16 26.94 -36.60 41.36
C HIS A 16 28.43 -36.84 41.14
N LEU A 17 29.04 -36.13 40.16
CA LEU A 17 30.48 -35.96 40.13
C LEU A 17 30.85 -34.74 40.97
N VAL A 18 31.61 -35.02 42.03
CA VAL A 18 32.25 -34.10 42.95
C VAL A 18 33.19 -33.18 42.15
N SER A 19 32.82 -31.91 42.03
CA SER A 19 33.73 -30.84 41.57
C SER A 19 34.22 -30.08 42.79
N SER A 20 35.49 -30.29 43.13
CA SER A 20 36.19 -29.61 44.23
C SER A 20 36.41 -28.14 43.88
N LYS A 21 35.67 -27.25 44.53
CA LYS A 21 35.83 -25.79 44.41
C LYS A 21 36.88 -25.30 45.41
N PRO A 22 37.88 -24.50 45.01
CA PRO A 22 38.91 -24.01 45.93
C PRO A 22 38.31 -23.12 47.02
N ARG A 23 38.75 -23.36 48.27
CA ARG A 23 38.28 -22.67 49.48
C ARG A 23 38.79 -21.24 49.47
N ALA A 24 37.90 -20.33 49.12
CA ALA A 24 38.20 -18.92 49.15
C ALA A 24 37.20 -18.18 50.04
N ASN A 25 37.71 -17.19 50.77
CA ASN A 25 37.06 -16.60 51.94
C ASN A 25 35.64 -16.12 51.60
N PRO A 26 34.60 -16.66 52.25
CA PRO A 26 33.21 -16.49 51.81
C PRO A 26 32.79 -15.03 51.84
N PHE A 27 33.32 -14.24 52.80
CA PHE A 27 33.04 -12.81 52.93
C PHE A 27 33.64 -11.99 51.78
N LYS A 28 34.88 -12.27 51.40
CA LYS A 28 35.54 -11.56 50.28
C LYS A 28 34.98 -12.02 48.94
N TYR A 29 34.66 -13.30 48.80
CA TYR A 29 34.04 -13.84 47.59
C TYR A 29 32.62 -13.34 47.38
N CYS A 30 31.83 -13.21 48.45
CA CYS A 30 30.49 -12.64 48.35
C CYS A 30 30.55 -11.16 47.94
N LEU A 31 31.49 -10.39 48.50
CA LEU A 31 31.69 -8.98 48.14
C LEU A 31 32.19 -8.82 46.70
N ILE A 32 33.16 -9.65 46.28
CA ILE A 32 33.67 -9.66 44.90
C ILE A 32 32.58 -10.05 43.90
N VAL A 33 31.78 -11.09 44.21
CA VAL A 33 30.67 -11.53 43.34
C VAL A 33 29.60 -10.44 43.26
N ALA A 34 29.28 -9.77 44.37
CA ALA A 34 28.34 -8.65 44.38
C ALA A 34 28.85 -7.47 43.54
N VAL A 35 30.13 -7.11 43.64
CA VAL A 35 30.74 -6.03 42.85
C VAL A 35 30.78 -6.39 41.37
N ILE A 36 31.14 -7.62 41.00
CA ILE A 36 31.15 -8.08 39.61
C ILE A 36 29.73 -8.09 39.03
N ALA A 37 28.73 -8.52 39.81
CA ALA A 37 27.33 -8.49 39.39
C ALA A 37 26.82 -7.06 39.18
N LEU A 38 27.21 -6.12 40.04
CA LEU A 38 26.87 -4.70 39.85
C LEU A 38 27.57 -4.12 38.61
N LEU A 39 28.86 -4.42 38.42
CA LEU A 39 29.61 -3.95 37.26
C LEU A 39 29.08 -4.55 35.95
N SER A 40 28.63 -5.81 35.93
CA SER A 40 28.04 -6.43 34.74
C SER A 40 26.67 -5.83 34.40
N VAL A 41 25.86 -5.51 35.42
CA VAL A 41 24.57 -4.79 35.23
C VAL A 41 24.81 -3.38 34.69
N ILE A 42 25.79 -2.65 35.25
CA ILE A 42 26.15 -1.30 34.79
C ILE A 42 26.70 -1.37 33.36
N ALA A 43 27.60 -2.31 33.06
CA ALA A 43 28.14 -2.49 31.71
C ALA A 43 27.05 -2.84 30.69
N ALA A 44 26.09 -3.70 31.05
CA ALA A 44 24.94 -4.01 30.22
C ALA A 44 24.03 -2.79 29.99
N ALA A 45 23.76 -1.99 31.03
CA ALA A 45 22.98 -0.76 30.94
C ALA A 45 23.68 0.31 30.08
N VAL A 46 24.99 0.50 30.25
CA VAL A 46 25.81 1.41 29.45
C VAL A 46 25.89 0.94 28.01
N PHE A 47 26.06 -0.37 27.76
CA PHE A 47 26.01 -0.95 26.42
C PHE A 47 24.64 -0.74 25.79
N SER A 48 23.54 -0.99 26.52
CA SER A 48 22.20 -0.66 26.04
C SER A 48 22.06 0.83 25.72
N LEU A 49 22.55 1.76 26.55
CA LEU A 49 22.48 3.21 26.32
C LEU A 49 23.36 3.71 25.16
N LEU A 50 24.54 3.12 24.97
CA LEU A 50 25.46 3.46 23.87
C LEU A 50 24.99 2.88 22.53
N PHE A 51 24.32 1.73 22.56
CA PHE A 51 23.72 1.10 21.38
C PHE A 51 22.24 1.46 21.20
N LEU A 52 21.59 2.16 22.14
CA LEU A 52 20.23 2.70 22.03
C LEU A 52 20.08 3.70 20.86
N PRO A 53 21.03 4.61 20.58
CA PRO A 53 20.97 5.41 19.35
C PRO A 53 21.22 4.60 18.06
N TRP A 54 21.66 3.34 18.15
CA TRP A 54 21.79 2.42 17.01
C TRP A 54 20.65 1.38 16.93
N ARG A 55 19.96 1.11 18.04
CA ARG A 55 18.83 0.17 18.14
C ARG A 55 17.49 0.87 17.93
N VAL A 56 17.44 2.19 18.13
CA VAL A 56 16.30 3.05 17.83
C VAL A 56 16.62 3.87 16.58
N ASP A 57 16.93 3.16 15.50
CA ASP A 57 16.68 3.58 14.12
C ASP A 57 15.90 2.48 13.37
N ILE A 58 15.17 1.65 14.11
CA ILE A 58 14.13 0.78 13.56
C ILE A 58 12.80 1.46 13.90
N SER A 59 12.23 2.15 12.92
CA SER A 59 10.93 2.83 12.91
C SER A 59 10.98 4.37 12.91
N GLN A 60 11.70 4.96 11.94
CA GLN A 60 11.17 5.98 11.01
C GLN A 60 12.23 6.37 9.95
N LYS A 61 12.73 5.38 9.21
CA LYS A 61 12.38 5.45 7.80
C LYS A 61 10.96 4.82 7.74
N ALA A 62 9.80 5.49 7.73
CA ALA A 62 9.49 6.78 7.14
C ALA A 62 10.54 7.18 6.10
N THR A 63 10.92 6.20 5.26
CA THR A 63 11.04 6.52 3.86
C THR A 63 9.82 7.37 3.59
N ASN A 64 10.07 8.46 2.90
CA ASN A 64 9.08 9.17 2.17
C ASN A 64 8.43 8.17 1.17
N GLU A 65 7.69 7.20 1.71
CA GLU A 65 6.59 6.45 1.15
C GLU A 65 5.38 7.38 1.29
N SER A 66 5.56 8.68 1.00
CA SER A 66 4.77 9.17 -0.11
C SER A 66 4.95 8.12 -1.21
N ARG A 67 4.02 7.16 -1.31
CA ARG A 67 3.69 6.61 -2.62
C ARG A 67 3.72 7.83 -3.52
N GLN A 68 4.69 7.89 -4.45
CA GLN A 68 4.84 9.06 -5.30
C GLN A 68 3.62 9.09 -6.21
N PHE A 69 2.51 9.59 -5.68
CA PHE A 69 1.33 9.88 -6.43
C PHE A 69 1.70 11.05 -7.32
N CYS A 70 1.39 10.90 -8.60
CA CYS A 70 1.53 12.00 -9.51
C CYS A 70 0.54 13.10 -9.07
N ALA A 71 1.06 14.25 -8.66
CA ALA A 71 0.28 15.41 -8.25
C ALA A 71 0.23 16.49 -9.35
N SER A 72 0.37 16.06 -10.62
CA SER A 72 0.18 16.96 -11.75
C SER A 72 -1.32 17.13 -12.00
N ALA A 73 -1.73 18.30 -12.49
CA ALA A 73 -3.13 18.56 -12.84
C ALA A 73 -3.69 17.53 -13.83
N ALA A 74 -2.86 16.97 -14.72
CA ALA A 74 -3.25 15.91 -15.62
C ALA A 74 -3.56 14.60 -14.88
N CYS A 75 -2.77 14.27 -13.86
CA CYS A 75 -2.99 13.07 -13.06
C CYS A 75 -4.23 13.18 -12.17
N ASP A 76 -4.50 14.37 -11.62
CA ASP A 76 -5.74 14.61 -10.86
C ASP A 76 -6.97 14.47 -11.77
N ALA A 77 -6.92 15.07 -12.97
CA ALA A 77 -8.00 14.97 -13.95
C ALA A 77 -8.27 13.53 -14.38
N GLU A 78 -7.22 12.72 -14.61
CA GLU A 78 -7.35 11.31 -14.96
C GLU A 78 -7.84 10.47 -13.78
N ALA A 79 -7.36 10.73 -12.56
CA ALA A 79 -7.81 10.03 -11.37
C ALA A 79 -9.31 10.29 -11.12
N ASP A 80 -9.75 11.54 -11.22
CA ASP A 80 -11.16 11.90 -11.13
C ASP A 80 -11.98 11.22 -12.23
N PHE A 81 -11.45 11.22 -13.46
CA PHE A 81 -12.10 10.57 -14.58
C PHE A 81 -12.29 9.05 -14.35
N ILE A 82 -11.26 8.34 -13.88
CA ILE A 82 -11.35 6.91 -13.52
C ILE A 82 -12.40 6.71 -12.42
N ARG A 83 -12.40 7.57 -11.39
CA ARG A 83 -13.35 7.47 -10.26
C ARG A 83 -14.81 7.62 -10.69
N LEU A 84 -15.10 8.33 -11.79
CA LEU A 84 -16.47 8.44 -12.32
C LEU A 84 -17.03 7.11 -12.81
N GLY A 85 -16.19 6.17 -13.27
CA GLY A 85 -16.62 4.85 -13.74
C GLY A 85 -16.83 3.84 -12.62
N LEU A 86 -16.07 3.97 -11.53
CA LEU A 86 -15.98 2.98 -10.48
C LEU A 86 -17.29 2.81 -9.71
N ASP A 87 -17.69 1.55 -9.52
CA ASP A 87 -18.71 1.12 -8.55
C ASP A 87 -18.03 0.36 -7.41
N GLU A 88 -17.65 1.09 -6.36
CA GLU A 88 -16.99 0.53 -5.16
C GLU A 88 -17.92 -0.41 -4.35
N THR A 89 -19.21 -0.56 -4.73
CA THR A 89 -20.12 -1.53 -4.11
C THR A 89 -20.02 -2.94 -4.69
N ALA A 90 -19.39 -3.09 -5.86
CA ALA A 90 -19.12 -4.37 -6.49
C ALA A 90 -17.74 -4.91 -6.04
N ASP A 91 -17.63 -6.20 -5.76
CA ASP A 91 -16.33 -6.83 -5.51
C ASP A 91 -15.58 -6.99 -6.84
N PRO A 92 -14.38 -6.41 -7.00
CA PRO A 92 -13.58 -6.57 -8.22
C PRO A 92 -13.16 -8.02 -8.52
N CYS A 93 -13.17 -8.91 -7.52
CA CYS A 93 -12.84 -10.32 -7.69
C CYS A 93 -14.00 -11.12 -8.27
N ASP A 94 -15.24 -10.66 -8.05
CA ASP A 94 -16.46 -11.31 -8.52
C ASP A 94 -16.97 -10.71 -9.85
N ASP A 95 -16.99 -9.37 -9.96
CA ASP A 95 -17.45 -8.66 -11.15
C ASP A 95 -16.62 -7.39 -11.39
N PHE A 96 -15.43 -7.59 -11.97
CA PHE A 96 -14.53 -6.49 -12.31
C PHE A 96 -15.15 -5.48 -13.29
N PHE A 97 -16.05 -5.93 -14.18
CA PHE A 97 -16.70 -5.03 -15.13
C PHE A 97 -17.63 -4.07 -14.40
N LYS A 98 -18.47 -4.59 -13.49
CA LYS A 98 -19.31 -3.74 -12.64
C LYS A 98 -18.47 -2.84 -11.75
N PHE A 99 -17.42 -3.36 -11.11
CA PHE A 99 -16.52 -2.52 -10.30
C PHE A 99 -15.88 -1.38 -11.09
N SER A 100 -15.44 -1.62 -12.34
CA SER A 100 -14.73 -0.62 -13.14
C SER A 100 -15.64 0.36 -13.90
N CYS A 101 -16.81 -0.10 -14.34
CA CYS A 101 -17.68 0.64 -15.26
C CYS A 101 -19.11 0.85 -14.74
N GLY A 102 -19.48 0.28 -13.59
CA GLY A 102 -20.87 0.20 -13.11
C GLY A 102 -21.55 1.55 -12.95
N ASN A 103 -20.78 2.61 -12.68
CA ASN A 103 -21.30 3.97 -12.54
C ASN A 103 -21.08 4.85 -13.79
N PHE A 104 -20.34 4.36 -14.78
CA PHE A 104 -19.93 5.15 -15.93
C PHE A 104 -21.11 5.72 -16.73
N ALA A 105 -22.12 4.89 -17.03
CA ALA A 105 -23.30 5.31 -17.78
C ALA A 105 -24.16 6.36 -17.03
N ASN A 106 -24.17 6.31 -15.70
CA ASN A 106 -24.92 7.25 -14.88
C ASN A 106 -24.22 8.61 -14.79
N ASN A 107 -22.89 8.60 -14.73
CA ASN A 107 -22.07 9.78 -14.54
C ASN A 107 -21.69 10.49 -15.84
N VAL A 108 -21.82 9.81 -16.99
CA VAL A 108 -21.52 10.37 -18.31
C VAL A 108 -22.75 10.34 -19.23
N PRO A 109 -23.79 11.16 -18.92
CA PRO A 109 -25.11 11.06 -19.56
C PRO A 109 -25.12 11.37 -21.07
N HIS A 110 -24.14 12.13 -21.58
CA HIS A 110 -24.02 12.40 -23.02
C HIS A 110 -23.54 11.18 -23.84
N LEU A 111 -23.03 10.16 -23.15
CA LEU A 111 -22.70 8.85 -23.73
C LEU A 111 -23.81 7.82 -23.50
N ALA A 112 -24.66 8.03 -22.48
CA ALA A 112 -25.87 7.26 -22.24
C ALA A 112 -27.02 7.57 -23.23
N ALA A 113 -26.78 8.44 -24.22
CA ALA A 113 -27.74 8.77 -25.26
C ALA A 113 -28.01 7.55 -26.17
N LYS A 114 -28.94 6.71 -25.71
CA LYS A 114 -29.85 5.81 -26.43
C LYS A 114 -29.52 5.63 -27.92
N GLN A 115 -28.61 4.71 -28.28
CA GLN A 115 -28.70 3.94 -29.54
C GLN A 115 -27.62 2.84 -29.68
N TYR A 116 -26.62 2.76 -28.80
CA TYR A 116 -25.51 1.81 -29.01
C TYR A 116 -25.41 0.83 -27.84
N PRO A 117 -25.65 -0.48 -28.06
CA PRO A 117 -25.59 -1.50 -27.02
C PRO A 117 -24.15 -1.80 -26.54
N PHE A 118 -23.14 -1.18 -27.14
CA PHE A 118 -21.75 -1.29 -26.76
C PHE A 118 -21.17 0.11 -26.61
N TYR A 119 -20.86 0.50 -25.37
CA TYR A 119 -20.18 1.75 -25.04
C TYR A 119 -18.69 1.53 -25.32
N ASP A 120 -18.26 1.76 -26.55
CA ASP A 120 -16.84 1.78 -26.86
C ASP A 120 -16.26 3.15 -26.50
N TRP A 121 -15.13 3.13 -25.78
CA TRP A 121 -14.33 4.32 -25.50
C TRP A 121 -13.95 5.05 -26.77
N ASP A 122 -13.75 4.29 -27.86
CA ASP A 122 -13.43 4.83 -29.18
C ASP A 122 -14.52 5.79 -29.68
N MET A 123 -15.80 5.56 -29.35
CA MET A 123 -16.88 6.47 -29.72
C MET A 123 -16.80 7.79 -28.95
N VAL A 124 -16.42 7.75 -27.67
CA VAL A 124 -16.25 8.94 -26.82
C VAL A 124 -15.13 9.80 -27.37
N VAL A 125 -13.98 9.17 -27.60
CA VAL A 125 -12.79 9.82 -28.13
C VAL A 125 -13.06 10.37 -29.53
N ALA A 126 -13.71 9.61 -30.41
CA ALA A 126 -14.07 10.07 -31.75
C ALA A 126 -15.00 11.29 -31.72
N ARG A 127 -15.97 11.35 -30.81
CA ARG A 127 -16.84 12.54 -30.65
C ARG A 127 -16.08 13.75 -30.12
N GLN A 128 -15.22 13.56 -29.13
CA GLN A 128 -14.42 14.66 -28.58
C GLN A 128 -13.46 15.22 -29.63
N PHE A 129 -12.77 14.32 -30.34
CA PHE A 129 -11.88 14.68 -31.44
C PHE A 129 -12.63 15.38 -32.57
N GLY A 130 -13.81 14.87 -32.94
CA GLY A 130 -14.69 15.49 -33.92
C GLY A 130 -15.10 16.92 -33.54
N ARG A 131 -15.44 17.17 -32.28
CA ARG A 131 -15.72 18.55 -31.78
C ARG A 131 -14.49 19.45 -31.89
N HIS A 132 -13.32 18.99 -31.46
CA HIS A 132 -12.07 19.76 -31.59
C HIS A 132 -11.71 20.08 -33.04
N ILE A 133 -11.93 19.14 -33.97
CA ILE A 133 -11.75 19.40 -35.41
C ILE A 133 -12.70 20.50 -35.86
N VAL A 134 -14.00 20.36 -35.57
CA VAL A 134 -15.00 21.35 -36.00
C VAL A 134 -14.69 22.74 -35.43
N ASP A 135 -14.29 22.84 -34.18
CA ASP A 135 -13.93 24.11 -33.55
C ASP A 135 -12.66 24.71 -34.16
N SER A 136 -11.68 23.87 -34.50
CA SER A 136 -10.48 24.29 -35.24
C SER A 136 -10.82 24.78 -36.65
N LEU A 137 -11.78 24.13 -37.34
CA LEU A 137 -12.22 24.51 -38.66
C LEU A 137 -13.02 25.83 -38.65
N LYS A 138 -13.85 26.06 -37.62
CA LYS A 138 -14.57 27.33 -37.44
C LYS A 138 -13.62 28.53 -37.31
N ASN A 139 -12.47 28.34 -36.67
CA ASN A 139 -11.47 29.40 -36.51
C ASN A 139 -10.57 29.59 -37.75
N SER A 140 -10.69 28.72 -38.77
CA SER A 140 -9.84 28.78 -39.96
C SER A 140 -10.40 29.74 -41.02
N THR A 141 -9.52 30.53 -41.62
CA THR A 141 -9.86 31.44 -42.74
C THR A 141 -9.84 30.76 -44.11
N LYS A 142 -9.47 29.48 -44.18
CA LYS A 142 -9.40 28.74 -45.45
C LYS A 142 -10.80 28.41 -45.96
N SER A 143 -11.07 28.67 -47.24
CA SER A 143 -12.37 28.40 -47.87
C SER A 143 -12.80 26.92 -47.75
N GLY A 144 -11.84 25.99 -47.81
CA GLY A 144 -12.11 24.56 -47.60
C GLY A 144 -12.58 24.23 -46.18
N ALA A 145 -12.08 24.94 -45.17
CA ALA A 145 -12.52 24.75 -43.79
C ALA A 145 -13.93 25.31 -43.56
N GLN A 146 -14.23 26.49 -44.13
CA GLN A 146 -15.58 27.06 -44.09
C GLN A 146 -16.60 26.17 -44.79
N TYR A 147 -16.22 25.53 -45.91
CA TYR A 147 -17.07 24.55 -46.59
C TYR A 147 -17.32 23.32 -45.72
N ALA A 148 -16.27 22.77 -45.10
CA ALA A 148 -16.40 21.62 -44.21
C ALA A 148 -17.30 21.92 -42.99
N VAL A 149 -17.20 23.11 -42.39
CA VAL A 149 -18.10 23.53 -41.29
C VAL A 149 -19.54 23.68 -41.77
N ARG A 150 -19.77 24.27 -42.94
CA ARG A 150 -21.12 24.36 -43.52
C ARG A 150 -21.73 22.98 -43.79
N ALA A 151 -20.95 22.07 -44.36
CA ALA A 151 -21.38 20.69 -44.59
C ALA A 151 -21.71 19.98 -43.26
N TYR A 152 -20.86 20.13 -42.24
CA TYR A 152 -21.10 19.57 -40.91
C TYR A 152 -22.39 20.12 -40.27
N ASN A 153 -22.63 21.43 -40.35
CA ASN A 153 -23.84 22.05 -39.79
C ASN A 153 -25.12 21.75 -40.60
N SER A 154 -24.99 21.13 -41.79
CA SER A 154 -26.12 20.76 -42.65
C SER A 154 -26.58 19.30 -42.48
N CYS A 155 -25.80 18.50 -41.74
CA CYS A 155 -26.16 17.15 -41.31
C CYS A 155 -26.98 17.20 -40.02
#